data_AF-A0A7X8UHZ1-F1
#
_entry.id   AF-A0A7X8UHZ1-F1
#
_cell.length_a   1.000
_cell.length_b   1.000
_cell.length_c   1.000
_cell.angle_alpha   90.00
_cell.angle_beta   90.00
_cell.angle_gamma   90.00
#
_symmetry.space_group_name_H-M   'P 1'
#
loop_
_entity.id
_entity.type
_entity.pdbx_description
1 polymer ?
#
loop_
_entity_poly.entity_id
_entity_poly.type
_entity_poly.pdbx_seq_one_letter_code
_entity_poly.pdbx_strand_id
1 'polypeptide(L)'
;MRVRDIMQADVITATPEATVRELADLLARHKISGVPVVDGEGKVVGVVSEADVILQDADLHFPYYIPFLDSIIYLQSVSKFETRLRKMFGTKVADIMSREVVTIAPDASVYDAAALMADRTINRVPVLEKGRLVGILTRGDIVKAIAERKA
;
A
#
# COMPACT_ATOMS: atom_id res chain seq x y z
N MET A 1 2.22 -25.58 -1.45
CA MET A 1 2.78 -24.35 -0.88
C MET A 1 1.68 -23.32 -0.80
N ARG A 2 1.34 -22.93 0.42
CA ARG A 2 0.32 -21.97 0.78
C ARG A 2 0.98 -20.65 1.16
N VAL A 3 0.19 -19.58 1.23
CA VAL A 3 0.64 -18.26 1.68
C VAL A 3 1.32 -18.33 3.05
N ARG A 4 0.74 -19.05 4.02
CA ARG A 4 1.32 -19.19 5.36
C ARG A 4 2.69 -19.85 5.41
N ASP A 5 3.07 -20.58 4.37
CA ASP A 5 4.37 -21.26 4.32
C ASP A 5 5.50 -20.28 3.98
N ILE A 6 5.18 -19.12 3.39
CA ILE A 6 6.16 -18.17 2.84
C ILE A 6 5.95 -16.71 3.28
N MET A 7 4.83 -16.39 3.94
CA MET A 7 4.57 -15.05 4.46
C MET A 7 5.50 -14.70 5.62
N GLN A 8 5.75 -13.41 5.81
CA GLN A 8 6.38 -12.90 7.03
C GLN A 8 5.31 -12.73 8.12
N ALA A 9 5.46 -13.44 9.23
CA ALA A 9 4.50 -13.41 10.34
C ALA A 9 4.69 -12.20 11.28
N ASP A 10 5.93 -11.77 11.50
CA ASP A 10 6.23 -10.55 12.26
C ASP A 10 6.07 -9.33 11.35
N VAL A 11 4.89 -8.73 11.41
CA VAL A 11 4.49 -7.65 10.50
C VAL A 11 4.74 -6.30 11.16
N ILE A 12 5.61 -5.50 10.53
CA ILE A 12 5.76 -4.09 10.88
C ILE A 12 4.53 -3.33 10.38
N THR A 13 3.88 -2.60 11.27
CA THR A 13 2.66 -1.83 10.97
C THR A 13 2.81 -0.36 11.37
N ALA A 14 2.00 0.51 10.76
CA ALA A 14 1.81 1.88 11.20
C ALA A 14 0.42 2.07 11.82
N THR A 15 0.23 3.13 12.62
CA THR A 15 -1.09 3.56 13.09
C THR A 15 -1.63 4.72 12.23
N PRO A 16 -2.95 4.92 12.14
CA PRO A 16 -3.53 6.06 11.42
C PRO A 16 -3.05 7.41 11.97
N GLU A 17 -2.76 7.49 13.26
CA GLU A 17 -2.40 8.72 13.96
C GLU A 17 -0.92 9.08 13.80
N ALA A 18 -0.07 8.12 13.42
CA ALA A 18 1.36 8.35 13.19
C ALA A 18 1.56 9.43 12.12
N THR A 19 2.61 10.22 12.27
CA THR A 19 2.99 11.26 11.33
C THR A 19 3.65 10.66 10.09
N VAL A 20 3.62 11.39 8.97
CA VAL A 20 4.32 10.94 7.75
C VAL A 20 5.84 10.84 7.97
N ARG A 21 6.41 11.68 8.83
CA ARG A 21 7.82 11.61 9.22
C ARG A 21 8.14 10.31 9.97
N GLU A 22 7.31 9.94 10.95
CA GLU A 22 7.47 8.67 11.68
C GLU A 22 7.33 7.48 10.75
N LEU A 23 6.41 7.54 9.78
CA LEU A 23 6.30 6.52 8.74
C LEU A 23 7.57 6.45 7.90
N ALA A 24 8.08 7.57 7.39
CA ALA A 24 9.30 7.60 6.56
C ALA A 24 10.49 6.99 7.31
N ASP A 25 10.64 7.33 8.59
CA ASP A 25 11.67 6.80 9.46
C ASP A 25 11.49 5.30 9.73
N LEU A 26 10.25 4.83 9.95
CA LEU A 26 9.93 3.40 10.06
C LEU A 26 10.35 2.63 8.80
N LEU A 27 9.96 3.11 7.61
CA LEU A 27 10.28 2.48 6.33
C LEU A 27 11.80 2.42 6.11
N ALA A 28 12.50 3.53 6.35
CA ALA A 28 13.95 3.63 6.20
C ALA A 28 14.71 2.74 7.19
N ARG A 29 14.34 2.76 8.48
CA ARG A 29 15.01 1.95 9.53
C ARG A 29 14.88 0.46 9.27
N HIS A 30 13.71 0.01 8.83
CA HIS A 30 13.44 -1.40 8.58
C HIS A 30 13.78 -1.84 7.14
N LYS A 31 14.17 -0.91 6.26
CA LYS A 31 14.45 -1.16 4.83
C LYS A 31 13.29 -1.84 4.12
N ILE A 32 12.08 -1.35 4.39
CA ILE A 32 10.83 -1.86 3.81
C ILE A 32 10.12 -0.76 3.04
N SER A 33 9.49 -1.10 1.93
CA SER A 33 8.87 -0.11 1.05
C SER A 33 7.38 0.17 1.30
N GLY A 34 6.83 -0.32 2.41
CA GLY A 34 5.43 -0.13 2.78
C GLY A 34 4.90 -1.11 3.81
N VAL A 35 3.84 -0.72 4.51
CA VAL A 35 3.30 -1.41 5.68
C VAL A 35 1.78 -1.38 5.70
N PRO A 36 1.12 -2.37 6.34
CA PRO A 36 -0.28 -2.26 6.71
C PRO A 36 -0.46 -1.20 7.79
N VAL A 37 -1.61 -0.52 7.76
CA VAL A 37 -2.04 0.42 8.79
C VAL A 37 -3.08 -0.27 9.65
N VAL A 38 -2.85 -0.32 10.96
CA VAL A 38 -3.73 -0.97 11.94
C VAL A 38 -4.27 0.04 12.95
N ASP A 39 -5.55 -0.08 13.28
CA ASP A 39 -6.17 0.74 14.33
C ASP A 39 -5.81 0.24 15.75
N GLY A 40 -6.33 0.93 16.78
CA GLY A 40 -6.10 0.57 18.19
C GLY A 40 -6.64 -0.80 18.61
N GLU A 41 -7.49 -1.44 17.80
CA GLU A 41 -8.02 -2.79 18.03
C GLU A 41 -7.21 -3.88 17.29
N GLY A 42 -6.22 -3.45 16.50
CA GLY A 42 -5.37 -4.32 15.67
C GLY A 42 -6.03 -4.74 14.36
N LYS A 43 -7.07 -4.03 13.90
CA LYS A 43 -7.71 -4.28 12.61
C LYS A 43 -6.98 -3.50 11.52
N VAL A 44 -6.80 -4.12 10.35
CA VAL A 44 -6.23 -3.43 9.20
C VAL A 44 -7.24 -2.44 8.63
N VAL A 45 -6.87 -1.17 8.62
CA VAL A 45 -7.70 -0.04 8.14
C VAL A 45 -7.13 0.64 6.90
N GLY A 46 -5.92 0.27 6.49
CA GLY A 46 -5.29 0.78 5.29
C GLY A 46 -3.96 0.14 4.98
N VAL A 47 -3.34 0.61 3.90
CA VAL A 47 -1.95 0.33 3.53
C VAL A 47 -1.26 1.62 3.12
N VAL A 48 0.03 1.73 3.40
CA VAL A 48 0.84 2.90 3.05
C VAL A 48 2.24 2.48 2.63
N SER A 49 2.85 3.22 1.70
CA SER A 49 4.11 2.87 1.05
C SER A 49 5.04 4.07 0.87
N GLU A 50 6.29 3.82 0.48
CA GLU A 50 7.24 4.87 0.09
C GLU A 50 6.67 5.77 -1.01
N ALA A 51 5.90 5.21 -1.94
CA ALA A 51 5.26 6.00 -3.00
C ALA A 51 4.29 7.05 -2.45
N ASP A 52 3.62 6.76 -1.32
CA ASP A 52 2.72 7.70 -0.66
C ASP A 52 3.49 8.81 0.08
N VAL A 53 4.68 8.49 0.60
CA VAL A 53 5.60 9.45 1.24
C VAL A 53 6.24 10.36 0.20
N ILE A 54 6.76 9.80 -0.90
CA ILE A 54 7.40 10.55 -1.99
C ILE A 54 6.44 11.52 -2.64
N LEU A 55 5.14 11.16 -2.74
CA LEU A 55 4.14 12.07 -3.26
C LEU A 55 4.04 13.39 -2.48
N GLN A 56 4.47 13.45 -1.21
CA GLN A 56 4.51 14.71 -0.45
C GLN A 56 5.55 15.70 -0.97
N ASP A 57 6.63 15.20 -1.56
CA ASP A 57 7.77 16.00 -2.03
C ASP A 57 7.70 16.23 -3.55
N ALA A 58 6.60 15.82 -4.20
CA ALA A 58 6.42 15.95 -5.63
C ALA A 58 5.93 17.36 -6.00
N ASP A 59 6.61 18.02 -6.95
CA ASP A 59 6.17 19.28 -7.52
C ASP A 59 4.80 19.17 -8.21
N LEU A 60 3.91 20.13 -7.91
CA LEU A 60 2.57 20.23 -8.47
C LEU A 60 2.63 20.50 -9.98
N HIS A 61 2.61 19.43 -10.76
CA HIS A 61 2.23 19.51 -12.16
C HIS A 61 0.70 19.58 -12.23
N PHE A 62 0.18 20.80 -12.24
CA PHE A 62 -1.24 21.06 -12.49
C PHE A 62 -1.63 20.46 -13.85
N PRO A 63 -2.77 19.73 -13.94
CA PRO A 63 -3.22 19.18 -15.21
C PRO A 63 -3.43 20.33 -16.19
N TYR A 64 -2.91 20.19 -17.41
CA TYR A 64 -3.12 21.13 -18.51
C TYR A 64 -4.62 21.43 -18.63
N TYR A 65 -4.99 22.68 -18.40
CA TYR A 65 -6.34 23.18 -18.68
C TYR A 65 -6.37 23.75 -20.10
N ILE A 66 -7.49 23.58 -20.79
CA ILE A 66 -7.75 24.28 -22.05
C ILE A 66 -8.78 25.38 -21.74
N PRO A 67 -8.45 26.67 -21.95
CA PRO A 67 -9.45 27.73 -21.91
C PRO A 67 -10.37 27.60 -23.14
N PHE A 68 -11.68 27.52 -22.91
CA PHE A 68 -12.67 27.39 -23.98
C PHE A 68 -13.94 28.18 -23.60
N LEU A 69 -14.30 29.20 -24.39
CA LEU A 69 -15.50 30.04 -24.20
C LEU A 69 -15.70 30.48 -22.74
N ASP A 70 -14.73 31.23 -22.20
CA ASP A 70 -14.69 31.70 -20.80
C ASP A 70 -14.85 30.61 -19.73
N SER A 71 -14.73 29.34 -20.12
CA SER A 71 -14.84 28.17 -19.27
C SER A 71 -13.52 27.41 -19.25
N ILE A 72 -13.22 26.77 -18.12
CA ILE A 72 -12.01 25.97 -17.93
C ILE A 72 -12.40 24.49 -18.02
N ILE A 73 -11.84 23.78 -19.01
CA ILE A 73 -11.99 22.32 -19.11
C ILE A 73 -10.75 21.66 -18.51
N TYR A 74 -10.92 20.92 -17.43
CA TYR A 74 -9.87 20.08 -16.84
C TYR A 74 -9.80 18.74 -17.60
N LEU A 75 -8.66 18.44 -18.24
CA LEU A 75 -8.47 17.19 -19.00
C LEU A 75 -8.32 15.93 -18.11
N GLN A 76 -8.20 16.07 -16.79
CA GLN A 76 -8.11 14.96 -15.83
C GLN A 76 -9.29 14.94 -14.88
N SER A 77 -9.70 13.73 -14.43
CA SER A 77 -10.73 13.55 -13.41
C SER A 77 -10.39 14.29 -12.12
N VAL A 78 -11.29 15.17 -11.67
CA VAL A 78 -11.18 15.95 -10.43
C VAL A 78 -10.92 15.06 -9.20
N SER A 79 -11.54 13.88 -9.13
CA SER A 79 -11.38 12.95 -7.99
C SER A 79 -9.93 12.44 -7.82
N LYS A 80 -9.21 12.19 -8.92
CA LYS A 80 -7.78 11.81 -8.88
C LYS A 80 -6.90 12.97 -8.44
N PHE A 81 -7.33 14.20 -8.68
CA PHE A 81 -6.63 15.40 -8.24
C PHE A 81 -6.81 15.61 -6.72
N GLU A 82 -8.05 15.52 -6.21
CA GLU A 82 -8.34 15.63 -4.78
C GLU A 82 -7.56 14.60 -3.94
N THR A 83 -7.50 13.35 -4.39
CA THR A 83 -6.74 12.29 -3.68
C THR A 83 -5.25 12.64 -3.61
N ARG A 84 -4.66 13.17 -4.69
CA ARG A 84 -3.26 13.58 -4.71
C ARG A 84 -3.02 14.76 -3.77
N LEU A 85 -3.85 15.80 -3.82
CA LEU A 85 -3.75 16.95 -2.90
C LEU A 85 -3.81 16.51 -1.44
N ARG A 86 -4.74 15.61 -1.08
CA ARG A 86 -4.84 15.09 0.29
C ARG A 86 -3.58 14.35 0.72
N LYS A 87 -2.97 13.55 -0.16
CA LYS A 87 -1.71 12.86 0.14
C LYS A 87 -0.56 13.85 0.33
N MET A 88 -0.48 14.87 -0.52
CA MET A 88 0.56 15.89 -0.50
C MET A 88 0.53 16.74 0.78
N PHE A 89 -0.63 17.22 1.18
CA PHE A 89 -0.79 18.08 2.37
C PHE A 89 -1.08 17.29 3.66
N GLY A 90 -1.16 15.95 3.57
CA GLY A 90 -1.39 15.09 4.72
C GLY A 90 -0.28 15.24 5.76
N THR A 91 -0.62 15.18 7.04
CA THR A 91 0.42 15.17 8.10
C THR A 91 0.48 13.83 8.81
N LYS A 92 -0.59 13.04 8.70
CA LYS A 92 -0.73 11.73 9.31
C LYS A 92 -0.83 10.63 8.27
N VAL A 93 -0.51 9.40 8.69
CA VAL A 93 -0.68 8.19 7.88
C VAL A 93 -2.12 8.04 7.40
N ALA A 94 -3.11 8.36 8.24
CA ALA A 94 -4.52 8.33 7.85
C ALA A 94 -4.86 9.19 6.63
N ASP A 95 -4.10 10.29 6.41
CA ASP A 95 -4.29 11.22 5.30
C ASP A 95 -3.79 10.63 3.98
N ILE A 96 -2.68 9.88 4.05
CA ILE A 96 -1.95 9.42 2.88
C ILE A 96 -2.19 7.94 2.52
N MET A 97 -2.70 7.14 3.46
CA MET A 97 -2.95 5.71 3.26
C MET A 97 -4.04 5.43 2.22
N SER A 98 -3.94 4.28 1.55
CA SER A 98 -5.06 3.70 0.80
C SER A 98 -5.97 2.93 1.75
N ARG A 99 -7.29 3.16 1.66
CA ARG A 99 -8.32 2.45 2.44
C ARG A 99 -8.83 1.19 1.76
N GLU A 100 -8.67 1.09 0.45
CA GLU A 100 -9.02 -0.13 -0.29
C GLU A 100 -7.88 -1.13 -0.13
N VAL A 101 -8.00 -1.96 0.91
CA VAL A 101 -6.99 -2.96 1.24
C VAL A 101 -7.34 -4.27 0.54
N VAL A 102 -6.53 -4.63 -0.45
CA VAL A 102 -6.52 -5.98 -1.01
C VAL A 102 -5.85 -6.89 0.01
N THR A 103 -6.50 -7.99 0.39
CA THR A 103 -5.99 -8.95 1.38
C THR A 103 -6.04 -10.38 0.84
N ILE A 104 -5.31 -11.31 1.48
CA ILE A 104 -5.37 -12.73 1.15
C ILE A 104 -5.46 -13.58 2.42
N ALA A 105 -6.04 -14.79 2.31
CA ALA A 105 -6.12 -15.73 3.40
C ALA A 105 -4.81 -16.56 3.52
N PRO A 106 -4.41 -16.98 4.73
CA PRO A 106 -3.15 -17.71 4.95
C PRO A 106 -3.14 -19.11 4.31
N ASP A 107 -4.31 -19.69 4.05
CA ASP A 107 -4.49 -21.01 3.43
C ASP A 107 -4.60 -20.97 1.90
N ALA A 108 -4.70 -19.78 1.30
CA ALA A 108 -4.68 -19.59 -0.14
C ALA A 108 -3.37 -20.10 -0.76
N SER A 109 -3.40 -20.45 -2.04
CA SER A 109 -2.21 -20.92 -2.73
C SER A 109 -1.27 -19.76 -3.08
N VAL A 110 0.03 -20.05 -3.22
CA VAL A 110 1.00 -19.06 -3.71
C VAL A 110 0.68 -18.61 -5.15
N TYR A 111 0.03 -19.48 -5.94
CA TYR A 111 -0.43 -19.13 -7.28
C TYR A 111 -1.52 -18.05 -7.23
N ASP A 112 -2.52 -18.21 -6.36
CA ASP A 112 -3.59 -17.22 -6.18
C ASP A 112 -3.01 -15.88 -5.72
N ALA A 113 -2.02 -15.92 -4.81
CA ALA A 113 -1.31 -14.73 -4.37
C ALA A 113 -0.57 -14.03 -5.52
N ALA A 114 0.14 -14.78 -6.35
CA ALA A 114 0.86 -14.25 -7.51
C ALA A 114 -0.10 -13.64 -8.54
N ALA A 115 -1.21 -14.33 -8.84
CA ALA A 115 -2.25 -13.83 -9.74
C ALA A 115 -2.86 -12.52 -9.20
N LEU A 116 -3.26 -12.50 -7.93
CA LEU A 116 -3.79 -11.30 -7.27
C LEU A 116 -2.82 -10.10 -7.35
N MET A 117 -1.53 -10.34 -7.09
CA MET A 117 -0.50 -9.30 -7.15
C MET A 117 -0.26 -8.79 -8.58
N ALA A 118 -0.37 -9.67 -9.58
CA ALA A 118 -0.26 -9.31 -10.99
C ALA A 118 -1.46 -8.47 -11.42
N ASP A 119 -2.68 -8.94 -11.15
CA ASP A 119 -3.94 -8.30 -11.56
C ASP A 119 -4.12 -6.92 -10.93
N ARG A 120 -3.79 -6.79 -9.64
CA ARG A 120 -3.93 -5.53 -8.91
C ARG A 120 -2.69 -4.63 -9.02
N THR A 121 -1.64 -5.08 -9.71
CA THR A 121 -0.36 -4.35 -9.83
C THR A 121 0.17 -3.92 -8.45
N ILE A 122 0.10 -4.81 -7.47
CA ILE A 122 0.58 -4.57 -6.10
C ILE A 122 1.83 -5.40 -5.79
N ASN A 123 2.69 -4.86 -4.93
CA ASN A 123 3.96 -5.48 -4.57
C ASN A 123 3.90 -6.28 -3.25
N ARG A 124 2.86 -6.05 -2.45
CA ARG A 124 2.63 -6.70 -1.16
C ARG A 124 1.14 -6.81 -0.86
N VAL A 125 0.77 -7.79 -0.05
CA VAL A 125 -0.61 -8.04 0.38
C VAL A 125 -0.62 -8.42 1.87
N PRO A 126 -1.42 -7.76 2.72
CA PRO A 126 -1.67 -8.21 4.07
C PRO A 126 -2.38 -9.58 4.07
N VAL A 127 -1.93 -10.48 4.94
CA VAL A 127 -2.53 -11.80 5.13
C VAL A 127 -3.44 -11.74 6.36
N LEU A 128 -4.73 -12.00 6.17
CA LEU A 128 -5.73 -11.96 7.23
C LEU A 128 -6.31 -13.34 7.53
N GLU A 129 -6.42 -13.68 8.81
CA GLU A 129 -7.17 -14.84 9.29
C GLU A 129 -8.31 -14.34 10.18
N LYS A 130 -9.56 -14.64 9.81
CA LYS A 130 -10.76 -14.17 10.54
C LYS A 130 -10.75 -12.64 10.79
N GLY A 131 -10.26 -11.88 9.82
CA GLY A 131 -10.17 -10.41 9.90
C GLY A 131 -9.01 -9.85 10.73
N ARG A 132 -8.16 -10.71 11.31
CA ARG A 132 -6.95 -10.28 12.02
C ARG A 132 -5.72 -10.41 11.14
N LEU A 133 -4.81 -9.43 11.24
CA LEU A 133 -3.52 -9.47 10.55
C LEU A 133 -2.65 -10.59 11.15
N VAL A 134 -2.28 -11.56 10.32
CA VAL A 134 -1.43 -12.70 10.71
C VAL A 134 -0.12 -12.78 9.93
N GLY A 135 0.03 -11.95 8.91
CA GLY A 135 1.25 -11.90 8.13
C GLY A 135 1.20 -10.87 7.01
N ILE A 136 2.31 -10.71 6.32
CA ILE A 136 2.41 -9.96 5.07
C ILE A 136 3.15 -10.81 4.05
N LEU A 137 2.69 -10.75 2.81
CA LEU A 137 3.33 -11.43 1.69
C LEU A 137 3.77 -10.41 0.65
N THR A 138 5.01 -10.52 0.19
CA THR A 138 5.59 -9.67 -0.87
C THR A 138 5.88 -10.45 -2.14
N ARG A 139 6.05 -9.75 -3.26
CA ARG A 139 6.56 -10.37 -4.51
C ARG A 139 7.92 -11.04 -4.31
N GLY A 140 8.77 -10.49 -3.44
CA GLY A 140 10.09 -11.05 -3.12
C GLY A 140 9.98 -12.43 -2.47
N ASP A 141 9.02 -12.61 -1.56
CA ASP A 141 8.76 -13.90 -0.91
C ASP A 141 8.32 -14.96 -1.92
N ILE A 142 7.45 -14.58 -2.87
CA ILE A 142 7.02 -15.47 -3.97
C ILE A 142 8.21 -15.87 -4.85
N VAL A 143 9.03 -14.90 -5.26
CA VAL A 143 10.22 -15.15 -6.09
C VAL A 143 11.20 -16.07 -5.36
N LYS A 144 11.47 -15.82 -4.07
CA LYS A 144 12.31 -16.67 -3.23
C LYS A 144 11.76 -18.09 -3.15
N ALA A 145 10.46 -18.24 -2.91
CA ALA A 145 9.81 -19.53 -2.83
C ALA A 145 9.86 -20.33 -4.15
N ILE A 146 9.79 -19.66 -5.30
CA ILE A 146 9.98 -20.27 -6.62
C ILE A 146 11.43 -20.73 -6.80
N ALA A 147 12.41 -19.89 -6.43
CA ALA A 147 13.83 -20.21 -6.55
C ALA A 147 14.26 -21.39 -5.65
N GLU A 148 13.67 -21.52 -4.46
CA GLU A 148 13.96 -22.59 -3.50
C GLU A 148 13.24 -23.90 -3.83
N ARG A 149 12.25 -23.88 -4.73
CA ARG A 149 11.55 -25.06 -5.21
C ARG A 149 12.47 -25.83 -6.16
N LYS A 150 13.31 -26.72 -5.60
CA LYS A 150 14.07 -27.71 -6.39
C LYS A 150 13.13 -28.44 -7.36
N ALA A 151 13.55 -28.53 -8.62
CA ALA A 151 12.87 -29.29 -9.67
C ALA A 151 12.72 -30.77 -9.30
#